data_AF-A0A7C7QWP7-F1
#
_entry.id   AF-A0A7C7QWP7-F1
#
_cell.length_a   1.000
_cell.length_b   1.000
_cell.length_c   1.000
_cell.angle_alpha   90.00
_cell.angle_beta   90.00
_cell.angle_gamma   90.00
#
_symmetry.space_group_name_H-M   'P 1'
#
loop_
_entity.id
_entity.type
_entity.pdbx_description
1 polymer ?
#
loop_
_entity_poly.entity_id
_entity_poly.type
_entity_poly.pdbx_seq_one_letter_code
_entity_poly.pdbx_strand_id
1 'polypeptide(L)'
;FGLYRERVGLCLAVTSGPAPREAVSGLMAHLNRQTFAFPPDHGARVVQTILSDARLREMWQAELTLMRETMDTNRAALAAALRDETGSARFDFLAAHRGMFSLIGADPVQVETLRRDHGIYVVGDGRMNVAGLTPETTPKVARALALVLG
;
A
#
# COMPACT_ATOMS: atom_id res chain seq x y z
N PHE A 1 9.67 0.03 -7.57
CA PHE A 1 9.11 0.46 -8.87
C PHE A 1 8.34 1.77 -8.78
N GLY A 2 7.28 1.90 -7.97
CA GLY A 2 6.60 3.21 -7.83
C GLY A 2 5.99 3.75 -9.13
N LEU A 3 5.72 2.88 -10.11
CA LEU A 3 5.30 3.22 -11.47
C LEU A 3 3.77 3.44 -11.57
N TYR A 4 3.19 4.21 -10.64
CA TYR A 4 1.74 4.32 -10.46
C TYR A 4 0.99 4.71 -11.73
N ARG A 5 1.54 5.62 -12.53
CA ARG A 5 0.91 6.17 -13.74
C ARG A 5 1.41 5.53 -15.05
N GLU A 6 2.41 4.66 -14.99
CA GLU A 6 2.89 3.87 -16.15
C GLU A 6 2.03 2.64 -16.43
N ARG A 7 1.12 2.30 -15.51
CA ARG A 7 0.12 1.23 -15.66
C ARG A 7 0.74 -0.15 -15.93
N VAL A 8 1.84 -0.46 -15.25
CA VAL A 8 2.61 -1.69 -15.44
C VAL A 8 2.09 -2.79 -14.53
N GLY A 9 1.81 -3.95 -15.12
CA GLY A 9 1.40 -5.16 -14.42
C GLY A 9 1.50 -6.36 -15.35
N LEU A 10 1.14 -7.53 -14.84
CA LEU A 10 1.12 -8.77 -15.60
C LEU A 10 -0.01 -9.68 -15.10
N CYS A 11 -0.60 -10.45 -16.01
CA CYS A 11 -1.55 -11.51 -15.70
C CYS A 11 -0.88 -12.85 -15.97
N LEU A 12 -0.92 -13.77 -15.01
CA LEU A 12 -0.34 -15.12 -15.13
C LEU A 12 -1.43 -16.16 -14.95
N ALA A 13 -1.43 -17.16 -15.83
CA ALA A 13 -2.22 -18.37 -15.66
C ALA A 13 -1.28 -19.58 -15.56
N VAL A 14 -1.42 -20.34 -14.48
CA VAL A 14 -0.73 -21.61 -14.30
C VAL A 14 -1.62 -22.72 -14.86
N THR A 15 -1.09 -23.54 -15.76
CA THR A 15 -1.86 -24.61 -16.43
C THR A 15 -1.23 -25.96 -16.17
N SER A 16 -2.02 -27.04 -16.33
CA SER A 16 -1.58 -28.41 -16.11
C SER A 16 -0.64 -28.96 -17.18
N GLY A 17 -0.39 -28.22 -18.27
CA GLY A 17 0.48 -28.66 -19.35
C GLY A 17 0.44 -27.76 -20.59
N PRO A 18 1.13 -28.18 -21.68
CA PRO A 18 1.29 -27.38 -22.89
C PRO A 18 -0.02 -27.03 -23.61
N ALA A 19 -0.91 -28.01 -23.82
CA ALA A 19 -2.18 -27.80 -24.51
C ALA A 19 -3.09 -26.75 -23.83
N PRO A 20 -3.39 -26.84 -22.53
CA PRO A 20 -4.17 -25.79 -21.86
C PRO A 20 -3.42 -24.46 -21.76
N ARG A 21 -2.07 -24.45 -21.72
CA ARG A 21 -1.28 -23.20 -21.78
C ARG A 21 -1.53 -22.44 -23.08
N GLU A 22 -1.48 -23.13 -24.21
CA GLU A 22 -1.68 -22.52 -25.52
C GLU A 22 -3.09 -21.94 -25.66
N ALA A 23 -4.12 -22.70 -25.26
CA ALA A 23 -5.50 -22.24 -25.27
C ALA A 23 -5.70 -20.98 -24.42
N VAL A 24 -5.17 -20.96 -23.19
CA VAL A 24 -5.26 -19.79 -22.30
C VAL A 24 -4.50 -18.60 -22.86
N SER A 25 -3.30 -18.81 -23.41
CA SER A 25 -2.51 -17.74 -24.03
C SER A 25 -3.24 -17.12 -25.22
N GLY A 26 -3.87 -17.94 -26.07
CA GLY A 26 -4.68 -17.48 -27.20
C GLY A 26 -5.87 -16.64 -26.75
N LEU A 27 -6.58 -17.09 -25.71
CA LEU A 27 -7.71 -16.34 -25.13
C LEU A 27 -7.26 -14.99 -24.54
N MET A 28 -6.18 -14.96 -23.76
CA MET A 28 -5.64 -13.71 -23.21
C MET A 28 -5.24 -12.73 -24.30
N ALA A 29 -4.59 -13.20 -25.38
CA ALA A 29 -4.24 -12.36 -26.53
C ALA A 29 -5.49 -11.81 -27.24
N HIS A 30 -6.54 -12.64 -27.39
CA HIS A 30 -7.81 -12.22 -27.96
C HIS A 30 -8.48 -11.11 -27.11
N LEU A 31 -8.56 -11.31 -25.79
CA LEU A 31 -9.14 -10.33 -24.86
C LEU A 31 -8.35 -9.02 -24.84
N ASN A 32 -7.01 -9.07 -24.85
CA ASN A 32 -6.17 -7.88 -24.94
C ASN A 32 -6.48 -7.08 -26.21
N ARG A 33 -6.61 -7.78 -27.35
CA ARG A 33 -6.91 -7.14 -28.64
C ARG A 33 -8.25 -6.42 -28.64
N GLN A 34 -9.27 -7.01 -28.00
CA GLN A 34 -10.59 -6.41 -27.87
C GLN A 34 -10.64 -5.23 -26.89
N THR A 35 -9.74 -5.19 -25.90
CA THR A 35 -9.81 -4.21 -24.81
C THR A 35 -8.92 -2.99 -25.09
N PHE A 36 -7.66 -3.21 -25.43
CA PHE A 36 -6.67 -2.13 -25.55
C PHE A 36 -5.62 -2.35 -26.65
N ALA A 37 -5.83 -3.35 -27.52
CA ALA A 37 -4.90 -3.78 -28.57
C ALA A 37 -3.56 -4.30 -28.03
N PHE A 38 -2.69 -3.40 -27.57
CA PHE A 38 -1.36 -3.67 -27.04
C PHE A 38 -1.14 -2.88 -25.75
N PRO A 39 -0.47 -3.46 -24.74
CA PRO A 39 -0.12 -2.72 -23.54
C PRO A 39 0.95 -1.65 -23.82
N PRO A 40 1.02 -0.56 -23.02
CA PRO A 40 2.11 0.42 -23.11
C PRO A 40 3.50 -0.21 -22.89
N ASP A 41 4.50 0.15 -23.70
CA ASP A 41 5.86 -0.44 -23.64
C ASP A 41 6.70 0.14 -22.49
N HIS A 42 6.66 1.46 -22.29
CA HIS A 42 7.65 2.18 -21.47
C HIS A 42 7.83 1.61 -20.07
N GLY A 43 6.75 1.50 -19.28
CA GLY A 43 6.87 1.01 -17.92
C GLY A 43 7.28 -0.47 -17.83
N ALA A 44 6.85 -1.32 -18.77
CA ALA A 44 7.32 -2.70 -18.85
C ALA A 44 8.82 -2.77 -19.17
N ARG A 45 9.31 -1.88 -20.05
CA ARG A 45 10.73 -1.74 -20.37
C ARG A 45 11.55 -1.31 -19.16
N VAL A 46 11.06 -0.34 -18.37
CA VAL A 46 11.73 0.10 -17.13
C VAL A 46 11.88 -1.07 -16.15
N VAL A 47 10.81 -1.84 -15.94
CA VAL A 47 10.85 -3.04 -15.08
C VAL A 47 11.84 -4.07 -15.64
N GLN A 48 11.81 -4.35 -16.95
CA GLN A 48 12.73 -5.28 -17.60
C GLN A 48 14.19 -4.84 -17.41
N THR A 49 14.51 -3.56 -17.62
CA THR A 49 15.86 -3.01 -17.47
C THR A 49 16.36 -3.19 -16.04
N ILE A 50 15.55 -2.81 -15.05
CA ILE A 50 15.91 -2.95 -13.63
C ILE A 50 16.10 -4.42 -13.25
N LEU A 51 15.19 -5.30 -13.69
CA LEU A 51 15.27 -6.70 -13.31
C LEU A 51 16.35 -7.46 -14.08
N SER A 52 16.74 -7.07 -15.29
CA SER A 52 17.74 -7.80 -16.08
C SER A 52 19.19 -7.45 -15.74
N ASP A 53 19.40 -6.35 -15.00
CA ASP A 53 20.71 -5.92 -14.52
C ASP A 53 20.85 -6.20 -13.02
N ALA A 54 21.89 -6.93 -12.63
CA ALA A 54 22.09 -7.37 -11.25
C ALA A 54 22.22 -6.19 -10.26
N ARG A 55 22.94 -5.13 -10.66
CA ARG A 55 23.17 -3.95 -9.83
C ARG A 55 21.90 -3.13 -9.68
N LEU A 56 21.15 -2.91 -10.77
CA LEU A 56 19.87 -2.20 -10.70
C LEU A 56 18.83 -2.98 -9.88
N ARG A 57 18.81 -4.31 -10.00
CA ARG A 57 17.93 -5.15 -9.19
C ARG A 57 18.26 -5.03 -7.70
N GLU A 58 19.53 -5.08 -7.33
CA GLU A 58 19.98 -4.93 -5.95
C GLU A 58 19.58 -3.56 -5.38
N MET A 59 19.83 -2.48 -6.12
CA MET A 59 19.40 -1.13 -5.75
C MET A 59 17.87 -1.07 -5.52
N TRP A 60 17.08 -1.60 -6.45
CA TRP A 60 15.63 -1.65 -6.32
C TRP A 60 15.16 -2.45 -5.09
N GLN A 61 15.81 -3.57 -4.79
CA GLN A 61 15.49 -4.40 -3.61
C GLN A 61 15.82 -3.68 -2.31
N ALA A 62 16.94 -2.94 -2.26
CA ALA A 62 17.32 -2.12 -1.11
C ALA A 62 16.31 -1.00 -0.87
N GLU A 63 15.93 -0.25 -1.91
CA GLU A 63 14.90 0.79 -1.83
C GLU A 63 13.54 0.23 -1.37
N LEU A 64 13.13 -0.92 -1.92
CA LEU A 64 11.88 -1.58 -1.53
C LEU A 64 11.90 -2.04 -0.06
N THR A 65 13.05 -2.52 0.40
CA THR A 65 13.26 -2.93 1.80
C THR A 65 13.13 -1.74 2.74
N LEU A 66 13.78 -0.62 2.41
CA LEU A 66 13.68 0.62 3.17
C LEU A 66 12.23 1.13 3.24
N MET A 67 11.50 1.10 2.12
CA MET A 67 10.08 1.48 2.08
C MET A 67 9.24 0.61 3.03
N ARG A 68 9.47 -0.71 3.03
CA ARG A 68 8.78 -1.65 3.93
C ARG A 68 9.07 -1.34 5.39
N GLU A 69 10.35 -1.17 5.74
CA GLU A 69 10.79 -0.89 7.11
C GLU A 69 10.27 0.46 7.63
N THR A 70 10.14 1.44 6.73
CA THR A 70 9.48 2.72 7.06
C THR A 70 8.01 2.51 7.45
N MET A 71 7.28 1.62 6.76
CA MET A 71 5.88 1.31 7.13
C MET A 71 5.79 0.67 8.51
N ASP A 72 6.69 -0.26 8.81
CA ASP A 72 6.74 -0.95 10.11
C ASP A 72 7.07 0.04 11.24
N THR A 73 8.04 0.93 10.99
CA THR A 73 8.41 2.01 11.92
C THR A 73 7.25 2.96 12.19
N ASN A 74 6.57 3.44 11.15
CA ASN A 74 5.43 4.34 11.28
C ASN A 74 4.28 3.70 12.07
N ARG A 75 4.03 2.40 11.89
CA ARG A 75 3.00 1.67 12.64
C ARG A 75 3.35 1.54 14.12
N ALA A 76 4.58 1.15 14.41
CA ALA A 76 5.05 1.03 15.78
C ALA A 76 4.99 2.38 16.51
N ALA A 77 5.43 3.46 15.85
CA ALA A 77 5.38 4.81 16.39
C ALA A 77 3.94 5.26 16.67
N LEU A 78 3.00 5.02 15.74
CA LEU A 78 1.60 5.38 15.96
C LEU A 78 0.96 4.58 17.10
N ALA A 79 1.19 3.26 17.16
CA ALA A 79 0.65 2.42 18.22
C ALA A 79 1.19 2.84 19.61
N ALA A 80 2.49 3.14 19.70
CA ALA A 80 3.10 3.65 20.92
C ALA A 80 2.50 5.01 21.33
N ALA A 81 2.41 5.96 20.40
CA ALA A 81 1.83 7.27 20.69
C ALA A 81 0.35 7.19 21.12
N LEU A 82 -0.43 6.27 20.53
CA LEU A 82 -1.81 6.03 20.94
C LEU A 82 -1.90 5.40 22.33
N ARG A 83 -0.97 4.50 22.67
CA ARG A 83 -0.89 3.95 24.03
C ARG A 83 -0.61 5.04 25.04
N ASP A 84 0.30 5.97 24.73
CA ASP A 84 0.63 7.10 25.61
C ASP A 84 -0.54 8.07 25.78
N GLU A 85 -1.24 8.42 24.70
CA GLU A 85 -2.39 9.34 24.74
C GLU A 85 -3.64 8.72 25.41
N THR A 86 -3.82 7.39 25.32
CA THR A 86 -5.01 6.70 25.86
C THR A 86 -4.79 5.97 27.19
N GLY A 87 -3.54 5.74 27.58
CA GLY A 87 -3.20 4.88 28.71
C GLY A 87 -3.60 3.41 28.53
N SER A 88 -3.85 2.96 27.29
CA SER A 88 -4.41 1.64 26.99
C SER A 88 -3.74 0.94 25.81
N ALA A 89 -3.71 -0.39 25.84
CA ALA A 89 -3.24 -1.26 24.76
C ALA A 89 -4.26 -1.45 23.61
N ARG A 90 -5.42 -0.76 23.67
CA ARG A 90 -6.54 -0.92 22.70
C ARG A 90 -6.11 -0.82 21.23
N PHE A 91 -5.07 -0.03 20.93
CA PHE A 91 -4.61 0.23 19.56
C PHE A 91 -3.35 -0.55 19.13
N ASP A 92 -2.84 -1.46 19.97
CA ASP A 92 -1.62 -2.23 19.69
C ASP A 92 -1.70 -3.06 18.40
N PHE A 93 -2.92 -3.44 17.99
CA PHE A 93 -3.16 -4.19 16.75
C PHE A 93 -2.62 -3.47 15.51
N LEU A 94 -2.51 -2.12 15.53
CA LEU A 94 -1.97 -1.34 14.42
C LEU A 94 -0.52 -1.69 14.10
N ALA A 95 0.26 -2.08 15.11
CA ALA A 95 1.66 -2.51 14.95
C ALA A 95 1.78 -3.89 14.29
N ALA A 96 0.75 -4.73 14.38
CA ALA A 96 0.72 -6.07 13.78
C ALA A 96 0.25 -6.07 12.31
N HIS A 97 -0.40 -4.99 11.86
CA HIS A 97 -0.85 -4.85 10.48
C HIS A 97 0.32 -4.78 9.49
N ARG A 98 0.05 -5.12 8.23
CA ARG A 98 1.05 -5.12 7.14
C ARG A 98 0.58 -4.33 5.92
N GLY A 99 1.54 -3.91 5.10
CA GLY A 99 1.29 -3.15 3.86
C GLY A 99 1.31 -1.64 4.09
N MET A 100 0.64 -0.87 3.22
CA MET A 100 0.58 0.60 3.33
C MET A 100 -0.61 1.11 4.15
N PHE A 101 -1.59 0.27 4.45
CA PHE A 101 -2.85 0.70 5.07
C PHE A 101 -3.11 0.03 6.42
N SER A 102 -3.85 0.72 7.28
CA SER A 102 -4.43 0.20 8.52
C SER A 102 -5.90 0.57 8.58
N LEU A 103 -6.75 -0.34 9.02
CA LEU A 103 -8.06 0.03 9.55
C LEU A 103 -7.86 0.52 10.99
N ILE A 104 -8.25 1.77 11.26
CA ILE A 104 -8.10 2.37 12.61
C ILE A 104 -9.32 2.13 13.51
N GLY A 105 -10.39 1.55 12.97
CA GLY A 105 -11.63 1.29 13.69
C GLY A 105 -12.55 2.50 13.82
N ALA A 106 -12.33 3.55 13.01
CA ALA A 106 -13.21 4.72 12.95
C ALA A 106 -14.45 4.43 12.11
N ASP A 107 -15.63 4.78 12.62
CA ASP A 107 -16.87 4.83 11.85
C ASP A 107 -16.92 6.08 10.93
N PRO A 108 -17.88 6.19 9.99
CA PRO A 108 -17.95 7.32 9.07
C PRO A 108 -18.11 8.69 9.75
N VAL A 109 -18.78 8.77 10.91
CA VAL A 109 -18.94 10.01 11.67
C VAL A 109 -17.61 10.41 12.30
N GLN A 110 -16.88 9.45 12.86
CA GLN A 110 -15.53 9.66 13.39
C GLN A 110 -14.55 10.09 12.28
N VAL A 111 -14.62 9.49 11.09
CA VAL A 111 -13.82 9.90 9.93
C VAL A 111 -14.14 11.35 9.53
N GLU A 112 -15.41 11.75 9.56
CA GLU A 112 -15.82 13.13 9.30
C GLU A 112 -15.22 14.11 10.32
N THR A 113 -15.32 13.78 11.60
CA THR A 113 -14.75 14.58 12.70
C THR A 113 -13.24 14.73 12.55
N LEU A 114 -12.51 13.65 12.26
CA LEU A 114 -11.06 13.70 12.00
C LEU A 114 -10.71 14.69 10.88
N ARG A 115 -11.52 14.72 9.82
CA ARG A 115 -11.28 15.62 8.70
C ARG A 115 -11.61 17.07 9.02
N ARG A 116 -12.81 17.31 9.56
CA ARG A 116 -13.34 18.66 9.82
C ARG A 116 -12.56 19.37 10.92
N ASP A 117 -12.30 18.67 12.02
CA ASP A 117 -11.80 19.31 13.25
C ASP A 117 -10.28 19.16 13.41
N HIS A 118 -9.67 18.17 12.76
CA HIS A 118 -8.25 17.89 12.88
C HIS A 118 -7.47 17.94 11.56
N GLY A 119 -8.16 18.10 10.41
CA GLY A 119 -7.50 18.11 9.10
C GLY A 119 -6.87 16.77 8.72
N ILE A 120 -7.34 15.66 9.31
CA ILE A 120 -6.83 14.31 9.05
C ILE A 120 -7.74 13.59 8.06
N TYR A 121 -7.20 13.31 6.87
CA TYR A 121 -7.94 12.70 5.78
C TYR A 121 -7.65 11.20 5.70
N VAL A 122 -8.65 10.39 6.00
CA VAL A 122 -8.62 8.92 5.83
C VAL A 122 -9.77 8.47 4.94
N VAL A 123 -9.73 7.23 4.46
CA VAL A 123 -10.83 6.66 3.67
C VAL A 123 -12.06 6.48 4.58
N GLY A 124 -13.26 6.61 4.00
CA GLY A 124 -14.53 6.61 4.75
C GLY A 124 -14.82 5.37 5.60
N ASP A 125 -14.13 4.26 5.36
CA ASP A 125 -14.18 3.03 6.15
C ASP A 125 -13.15 2.99 7.30
N GLY A 126 -12.48 4.12 7.58
CA GLY A 126 -11.41 4.21 8.56
C GLY A 126 -10.08 3.61 8.07
N ARG A 127 -9.92 3.37 6.76
CA ARG A 127 -8.63 2.91 6.22
C ARG A 127 -7.67 4.08 6.07
N MET A 128 -6.64 4.11 6.91
CA MET A 128 -5.57 5.11 6.92
C MET A 128 -4.34 4.60 6.16
N ASN A 129 -3.71 5.47 5.36
CA ASN A 129 -2.42 5.20 4.74
C ASN A 129 -1.28 5.57 5.72
N VAL A 130 -0.53 4.58 6.22
CA VAL A 130 0.56 4.81 7.18
C VAL A 130 1.82 5.38 6.53
N ALA A 131 1.91 5.34 5.20
CA ALA A 131 3.05 5.91 4.47
C ALA A 131 3.11 7.44 4.54
N GLY A 132 1.99 8.10 4.86
CA GLY A 132 1.93 9.55 5.03
C GLY A 132 2.35 10.03 6.42
N LEU A 133 2.62 9.12 7.36
CA LEU A 133 3.06 9.48 8.71
C LEU A 133 4.54 9.84 8.71
N THR A 134 4.88 10.78 9.59
CA THR A 134 6.26 11.19 9.87
C THR A 134 6.46 11.28 11.39
N PRO A 135 7.70 11.28 11.89
CA PRO A 135 7.97 11.49 13.32
C PRO A 135 7.31 12.77 13.88
N GLU A 136 7.20 13.82 13.08
CA GLU A 136 6.65 15.13 13.46
C GLU A 136 5.11 15.14 13.47
N THR A 137 4.48 14.38 12.57
CA THR A 137 3.02 14.34 12.41
C THR A 137 2.37 13.26 13.28
N THR A 138 3.09 12.18 13.58
CA THR A 138 2.58 11.02 14.32
C THR A 138 1.97 11.39 15.68
N PRO A 139 2.61 12.22 16.53
CA PRO A 139 2.01 12.61 17.83
C PRO A 139 0.69 13.37 17.66
N LYS A 140 0.60 14.26 16.66
CA LYS A 140 -0.62 15.03 16.38
C LYS A 140 -1.76 14.12 15.92
N VAL A 141 -1.45 13.16 15.04
CA VAL A 141 -2.41 12.17 14.56
C VAL A 141 -2.89 11.28 15.70
N ALA A 142 -1.98 10.76 16.52
CA ALA A 142 -2.31 9.92 17.67
C ALA A 142 -3.25 10.63 18.64
N ARG A 143 -2.99 11.90 18.98
CA ARG A 143 -3.85 12.69 19.85
C ARG A 143 -5.26 12.87 19.27
N ALA A 144 -5.37 13.23 17.99
CA ALA A 144 -6.66 13.40 17.34
C ALA A 144 -7.45 12.07 17.30
N LEU A 145 -6.77 10.96 17.00
CA LEU A 145 -7.37 9.64 17.03
C LEU A 145 -7.83 9.26 18.45
N ALA A 146 -7.03 9.52 19.48
CA ALA A 146 -7.41 9.27 20.87
C ALA A 146 -8.64 10.10 21.30
N LEU A 147 -8.75 11.36 20.86
CA LEU A 147 -9.91 12.22 21.15
C LEU A 147 -11.19 11.77 20.46
N VAL A 148 -11.10 11.25 19.22
CA VAL A 148 -12.28 10.93 18.40
C VAL A 148 -12.72 9.47 18.52
N LEU A 149 -11.78 8.54 18.72
CA LEU A 149 -12.04 7.10 18.83
C LEU A 149 -12.03 6.59 20.28
N GLY A 150 -11.52 7.41 21.21
CA GLY A 150 -11.41 7.13 22.65
C GLY A 150 -12.73 6.77 23.29
#